data_AF-A0A535RZM1-F1
#
_entry.id   AF-A0A535RZM1-F1
#
_cell.length_a   1.000
_cell.length_b   1.000
_cell.length_c   1.000
_cell.angle_alpha   90.00
_cell.angle_beta   90.00
_cell.angle_gamma   90.00
#
_symmetry.space_group_name_H-M   'P 1'
#
loop_
_entity.id
_entity.type
_entity.pdbx_description
1 polymer ?
#
loop_
_entity_poly.entity_id
_entity_poly.type
_entity_poly.pdbx_seq_one_letter_code
_entity_poly.pdbx_strand_id
1 'polypeptide(L)'
;MVPIFSSAILVTIYLSFPDLVVDISPIVQLDSHSAWHILFLAHFLTIVLWLVIALVRYPFASAQSANPGSYGLLKGSLCHLRAKLGIDGADHDLRMLEKKCEDIKEAIDQIRKIDKPLKYINNNRHRAALTTALASYIDIRKMLYHSPTGLLWAFGFGYCTAWRLVHQAEEAIIEFDSIEEIIYGAMKDKLALQGSAISAKDELLDTLVQAVMVLQPAAGVYLKEHQPDRNTITLAYLKERAFEEYLSRQGISQQQDNIDASDEAKATARSVLRRVKRALNTLQDRGLEGLLRARNRLLSAIAITGIVTHVMLCITILTAHSNDNPIIAATAFYLVGAVAGLFGRFYQESLTGSAVDDFGFSTARLIATPLLSGLAGIGGVLVLITLTALGGSVLNASNGQLALAQIFEVKPQALLMAAVFGLTPNLLIKGLQNTARKYESAIQSSRIIEQGTADKKA
;
A
#
# COMPACT_ATOMS: atom_id res chain seq x y z
N MET A 1 -3.99 -15.97 -8.57
CA MET A 1 -4.43 -15.66 -9.95
C MET A 1 -4.25 -16.83 -10.90
N VAL A 2 -3.05 -17.41 -10.99
CA VAL A 2 -2.76 -18.63 -11.78
C VAL A 2 -3.80 -19.75 -11.70
N PRO A 3 -4.24 -20.22 -10.52
CA PRO A 3 -5.18 -21.34 -10.44
C PRO A 3 -6.58 -21.01 -10.98
N ILE A 4 -6.98 -19.73 -10.99
CA ILE A 4 -8.31 -19.29 -11.42
C ILE A 4 -8.40 -19.34 -12.94
N PHE A 5 -7.37 -18.84 -13.63
CA PHE A 5 -7.25 -18.97 -15.08
C PHE A 5 -7.11 -20.44 -15.49
N SER A 6 -6.37 -21.24 -14.70
CA SER A 6 -6.31 -22.70 -14.88
C SER A 6 -7.69 -23.33 -14.84
N SER A 7 -8.50 -23.02 -13.83
CA SER A 7 -9.88 -23.48 -13.71
C SER A 7 -10.76 -23.05 -14.89
N ALA A 8 -10.65 -21.79 -15.33
CA ALA A 8 -11.45 -21.28 -16.45
C ALA A 8 -11.09 -21.97 -17.77
N ILE A 9 -9.79 -22.14 -18.05
CA ILE A 9 -9.30 -22.87 -19.23
C ILE A 9 -9.76 -24.33 -19.16
N LEU A 10 -9.64 -24.96 -17.99
CA LEU A 10 -10.08 -26.34 -17.77
C LEU A 10 -11.57 -26.53 -18.07
N VAL A 11 -12.44 -25.68 -17.52
CA VAL A 11 -13.88 -25.73 -17.77
C VAL A 11 -14.21 -25.46 -19.24
N THR A 12 -13.52 -24.52 -19.87
CA THR A 12 -13.74 -24.18 -21.29
C THR A 12 -13.39 -25.34 -22.21
N ILE A 13 -12.23 -25.99 -21.99
CA ILE A 13 -11.81 -27.17 -22.75
C ILE A 13 -12.78 -28.32 -22.51
N TYR A 14 -13.16 -28.57 -21.25
CA TYR A 14 -14.07 -29.65 -20.88
C TYR A 14 -15.46 -29.51 -21.53
N LEU A 15 -16.03 -28.29 -21.58
CA LEU A 15 -17.37 -28.05 -22.12
C LEU A 15 -17.40 -27.85 -23.65
N SER A 16 -16.36 -27.23 -24.22
CA SER A 16 -16.41 -26.78 -25.63
C SER A 16 -15.69 -27.72 -26.59
N PHE A 17 -14.71 -28.50 -26.10
CA PHE A 17 -13.89 -29.34 -26.95
C PHE A 17 -13.57 -30.70 -26.28
N PRO A 18 -14.59 -31.54 -26.00
CA PRO A 18 -14.37 -32.86 -25.41
C PRO A 18 -13.46 -33.74 -26.30
N ASP A 19 -13.49 -33.55 -27.61
CA ASP A 19 -12.73 -34.34 -28.59
C ASP A 19 -11.36 -33.75 -28.97
N LEU A 20 -10.99 -32.55 -28.46
CA LEU A 20 -9.73 -31.87 -28.84
C LEU A 20 -8.48 -32.71 -28.54
N VAL A 21 -8.56 -33.53 -27.48
CA VAL A 21 -7.46 -34.41 -27.06
C VAL A 21 -7.22 -35.52 -28.09
N VAL A 22 -8.25 -35.95 -28.80
CA VAL A 22 -8.20 -37.00 -29.83
C VAL A 22 -7.58 -36.47 -31.13
N ASP A 23 -7.86 -35.21 -31.48
CA ASP A 23 -7.33 -34.58 -32.70
C ASP A 23 -5.84 -34.19 -32.60
N ILE A 24 -5.32 -33.93 -31.40
CA ILE A 24 -3.92 -33.53 -31.17
C ILE A 24 -2.99 -34.75 -31.01
N SER A 25 -3.50 -35.98 -31.01
CA SER A 25 -2.73 -37.19 -30.69
C SER A 25 -2.34 -38.11 -31.87
N PRO A 26 -1.92 -37.64 -33.08
CA PRO A 26 -1.38 -38.58 -34.06
C PRO A 26 -0.01 -39.16 -33.65
N ILE A 27 0.62 -38.65 -32.58
CA ILE A 27 1.99 -39.00 -32.17
C ILE A 27 2.03 -39.91 -30.92
N VAL A 28 0.96 -40.00 -30.13
CA VAL A 28 0.98 -40.76 -28.87
C VAL A 28 -0.32 -41.55 -28.73
N GLN A 29 -0.23 -42.89 -28.76
CA GLN A 29 -1.34 -43.82 -28.54
C GLN A 29 -1.79 -43.78 -27.07
N LEU A 30 -2.46 -42.70 -26.64
CA LEU A 30 -3.06 -42.61 -25.32
C LEU A 30 -4.57 -42.87 -25.39
N ASP A 31 -5.05 -43.59 -24.39
CA ASP A 31 -6.43 -44.04 -24.24
C ASP A 31 -7.40 -42.83 -24.19
N SER A 32 -8.26 -42.70 -25.21
CA SER A 32 -9.09 -41.50 -25.49
C SER A 32 -10.11 -41.15 -24.38
N HIS A 33 -10.37 -42.04 -23.42
CA HIS A 33 -11.40 -41.83 -22.41
C HIS A 33 -10.92 -41.30 -21.05
N SER A 34 -9.62 -41.06 -20.87
CA SER A 34 -9.10 -40.66 -19.56
C SER A 34 -9.15 -39.14 -19.36
N ALA A 35 -10.00 -38.67 -18.44
CA ALA A 35 -10.15 -37.27 -18.04
C ALA A 35 -8.85 -36.60 -17.55
N TRP A 36 -7.82 -37.39 -17.24
CA TRP A 36 -6.48 -36.91 -16.90
C TRP A 36 -5.82 -36.08 -18.01
N HIS A 37 -6.09 -36.37 -19.28
CA HIS A 37 -5.47 -35.65 -20.40
C HIS A 37 -5.94 -34.19 -20.49
N ILE A 38 -7.24 -33.97 -20.24
CA ILE A 38 -7.84 -32.64 -20.22
C ILE A 38 -7.19 -31.79 -19.11
N LEU A 39 -6.91 -32.40 -17.95
CA LEU A 39 -6.21 -31.74 -16.85
C LEU A 39 -4.78 -31.33 -17.24
N PHE A 40 -4.00 -32.24 -17.85
CA PHE A 40 -2.62 -31.94 -18.25
C PHE A 40 -2.57 -30.87 -19.34
N LEU A 41 -3.45 -30.93 -20.33
CA LEU A 41 -3.55 -29.94 -21.41
C LEU A 41 -3.90 -28.55 -20.85
N ALA A 42 -4.89 -28.47 -19.95
CA ALA A 42 -5.28 -27.22 -19.31
C ALA A 42 -4.14 -26.60 -18.48
N HIS A 43 -3.38 -27.42 -17.73
CA HIS A 43 -2.23 -26.95 -16.98
C HIS A 43 -1.11 -26.45 -17.90
N PHE A 44 -0.80 -27.20 -18.96
CA PHE A 44 0.21 -26.80 -19.93
C PHE A 44 -0.13 -25.47 -20.60
N LEU A 45 -1.36 -25.32 -21.10
CA LEU A 45 -1.86 -24.06 -21.66
C LEU A 45 -1.79 -22.91 -20.65
N THR A 46 -2.12 -23.17 -19.38
CA THR A 46 -2.05 -22.16 -18.33
C THR A 46 -0.61 -21.71 -18.06
N ILE A 47 0.36 -22.64 -18.05
CA ILE A 47 1.78 -22.34 -17.89
C ILE A 47 2.28 -21.50 -19.07
N VAL A 48 1.97 -21.91 -20.30
CA VAL A 48 2.35 -21.17 -21.52
C VAL A 48 1.75 -19.77 -21.51
N LEU A 49 0.45 -19.65 -21.21
CA LEU A 49 -0.22 -18.36 -21.11
C LEU A 49 0.43 -17.47 -20.04
N TRP A 50 0.80 -18.02 -18.88
CA TRP A 50 1.49 -17.24 -17.86
C TRP A 50 2.90 -16.85 -18.23
N LEU A 51 3.65 -17.69 -18.95
CA LEU A 51 4.96 -17.30 -19.48
C LEU A 51 4.84 -16.14 -20.45
N VAL A 52 3.84 -16.17 -21.35
CA VAL A 52 3.56 -15.07 -22.28
C VAL A 52 3.17 -13.80 -21.52
N ILE A 53 2.25 -13.89 -20.56
CA ILE A 53 1.86 -12.73 -19.76
C ILE A 53 3.04 -12.23 -18.92
N ALA A 54 3.87 -13.10 -18.36
CA ALA A 54 5.05 -12.72 -17.59
C ALA A 54 6.08 -11.98 -18.45
N LEU A 55 6.30 -12.43 -19.69
CA LEU A 55 7.14 -11.74 -20.67
C LEU A 55 6.61 -10.34 -20.98
N VAL A 56 5.30 -10.20 -21.20
CA VAL A 56 4.66 -8.90 -21.48
C VAL A 56 4.63 -8.00 -20.24
N ARG A 57 4.48 -8.57 -19.04
CA ARG A 57 4.40 -7.84 -17.75
C ARG A 57 5.77 -7.53 -17.14
N TYR A 58 6.84 -8.19 -17.57
CA TYR A 58 8.20 -7.95 -17.10
C TYR A 58 8.62 -6.47 -17.13
N PRO A 59 8.42 -5.71 -18.23
CA PRO A 59 8.76 -4.28 -18.24
C PRO A 59 7.92 -3.46 -17.27
N PHE A 60 6.74 -3.95 -16.86
CA PHE A 60 5.87 -3.28 -15.90
C PHE A 60 6.26 -3.53 -14.43
N ALA A 61 7.16 -4.49 -14.16
CA ALA A 61 7.69 -4.76 -12.82
C ALA A 61 8.94 -3.91 -12.46
N SER A 62 9.15 -2.79 -13.16
CA SER A 62 10.20 -1.82 -12.85
C SER A 62 9.78 -0.81 -11.78
N ALA A 63 10.76 -0.19 -11.12
CA ALA A 63 10.53 0.91 -10.19
C ALA A 63 9.78 2.10 -10.80
N GLN A 64 9.89 2.33 -12.12
CA GLN A 64 9.19 3.42 -12.79
C GLN A 64 7.75 3.04 -13.17
N SER A 65 7.55 1.80 -13.60
CA SER A 65 6.29 1.35 -14.20
C SER A 65 5.33 0.72 -13.19
N ALA A 66 5.83 0.16 -12.09
CA ALA A 66 5.00 -0.57 -11.13
C ALA A 66 4.05 0.36 -10.36
N ASN A 67 4.48 1.59 -10.09
CA ASN A 67 3.62 2.67 -9.62
C ASN A 67 4.20 4.02 -10.08
N PRO A 68 3.76 4.55 -11.23
CA PRO A 68 4.33 5.77 -11.81
C PRO A 68 4.08 7.00 -10.93
N GLY A 69 2.97 7.05 -10.19
CA GLY A 69 2.65 8.15 -9.28
C GLY A 69 3.60 8.19 -8.09
N SER A 70 3.74 7.08 -7.37
CA SER A 70 4.67 6.98 -6.24
C SER A 70 6.14 7.13 -6.66
N TYR A 71 6.51 6.66 -7.86
CA TYR A 71 7.84 6.87 -8.42
C TYR A 71 8.11 8.34 -8.76
N GLY A 72 7.14 9.04 -9.35
CA GLY A 72 7.25 10.46 -9.66
C GLY A 72 7.47 11.32 -8.42
N LEU A 73 6.70 11.06 -7.35
CA LEU A 73 6.89 11.72 -6.06
C LEU A 73 8.25 11.40 -5.45
N LEU A 74 8.65 10.12 -5.41
CA LEU A 74 9.95 9.71 -4.89
C LEU A 74 11.11 10.38 -5.65
N LYS A 75 10.99 10.51 -6.98
CA LYS A 75 11.96 11.20 -7.83
C LYS A 75 12.03 12.69 -7.49
N GLY A 76 10.88 13.34 -7.32
CA GLY A 76 10.81 14.74 -6.88
C GLY A 76 11.50 14.96 -5.52
N SER A 77 11.20 14.10 -4.53
CA SER A 77 11.85 14.17 -3.21
C SER A 77 13.36 13.91 -3.28
N LEU A 78 13.82 13.01 -4.16
CA LEU A 78 15.24 12.76 -4.39
C LEU A 78 15.96 13.96 -5.03
N CYS A 79 15.34 14.63 -6.00
CA CYS A 79 15.87 15.86 -6.58
C CYS A 79 16.00 16.96 -5.52
N HIS A 80 14.97 17.13 -4.69
CA HIS A 80 15.01 18.06 -3.56
C HIS A 80 16.12 17.70 -2.56
N LEU A 81 16.25 16.41 -2.19
CA LEU A 81 17.30 15.93 -1.29
C LEU A 81 18.70 16.17 -1.85
N ARG A 82 18.90 15.93 -3.15
CA ARG A 82 20.14 16.19 -3.86
C ARG A 82 20.53 17.66 -3.80
N ALA A 83 19.57 18.55 -4.07
CA ALA A 83 19.79 20.00 -4.02
C ALA A 83 20.24 20.45 -2.62
N LYS A 84 19.58 19.95 -1.56
CA LYS A 84 19.96 20.24 -0.17
C LYS A 84 21.34 19.72 0.23
N LEU A 85 21.80 18.64 -0.39
CA LEU A 85 23.12 18.07 -0.14
C LEU A 85 24.23 18.70 -1.01
N GLY A 86 23.89 19.64 -1.90
CA GLY A 86 24.86 20.32 -2.77
C GLY A 86 25.63 19.35 -3.68
N ILE A 87 24.96 18.30 -4.16
CA ILE A 87 25.55 17.31 -5.08
C ILE A 87 25.32 17.80 -6.51
N ASP A 88 26.38 18.23 -7.19
CA ASP A 88 26.29 18.85 -8.51
C ASP A 88 25.81 17.84 -9.57
N GLY A 89 24.78 18.19 -10.34
CA GLY A 89 24.58 17.51 -11.63
C GLY A 89 23.34 17.92 -12.40
N ALA A 90 23.50 17.82 -13.72
CA ALA A 90 22.55 18.28 -14.73
C ALA A 90 21.15 17.66 -14.61
N ASP A 91 20.12 18.52 -14.62
CA ASP A 91 18.68 18.24 -14.54
C ASP A 91 18.06 17.58 -15.79
N HIS A 92 18.84 16.87 -16.62
CA HIS A 92 18.31 16.34 -17.88
C HIS A 92 17.77 14.91 -17.79
N ASP A 93 16.46 14.83 -17.96
CA ASP A 93 15.57 13.68 -17.77
C ASP A 93 15.75 12.50 -18.75
N LEU A 94 16.80 12.48 -19.58
CA LEU A 94 16.88 11.55 -20.71
C LEU A 94 18.14 10.67 -20.78
N ARG A 95 19.11 10.81 -19.87
CA ARG A 95 20.26 9.87 -19.79
C ARG A 95 20.58 9.48 -18.36
N MET A 96 19.58 8.96 -17.66
CA MET A 96 19.77 8.36 -16.34
C MET A 96 20.77 7.19 -16.34
N LEU A 97 21.27 6.71 -17.49
CA LEU A 97 22.21 5.59 -17.67
C LEU A 97 23.70 5.97 -17.66
N GLU A 98 24.08 7.16 -18.10
CA GLU A 98 25.49 7.51 -18.34
C GLU A 98 26.12 8.27 -17.15
N LYS A 99 25.31 9.04 -16.40
CA LYS A 99 25.75 9.79 -15.19
C LYS A 99 25.65 9.01 -13.86
N LYS A 100 25.29 7.71 -13.92
CA LYS A 100 24.88 6.86 -12.77
C LYS A 100 25.90 6.73 -11.64
N CYS A 101 27.19 6.80 -11.96
CA CYS A 101 28.28 6.62 -10.99
C CYS A 101 28.85 7.95 -10.48
N GLU A 102 28.63 9.07 -11.18
CA GLU A 102 29.22 10.36 -10.79
C GLU A 102 28.61 10.89 -9.50
N ASP A 103 27.27 10.95 -9.41
CA ASP A 103 26.56 11.45 -8.22
C ASP A 103 26.84 10.58 -6.97
N ILE A 104 26.99 9.26 -7.15
CA ILE A 104 27.34 8.34 -6.05
C ILE A 104 28.81 8.55 -5.65
N LYS A 105 29.71 8.70 -6.61
CA LYS A 105 31.13 8.94 -6.37
C LYS A 105 31.37 10.30 -5.71
N GLU A 106 30.60 11.31 -6.08
CA GLU A 106 30.60 12.64 -5.44
C GLU A 106 30.10 12.57 -4.00
N ALA A 107 28.98 11.90 -3.74
CA ALA A 107 28.50 11.69 -2.37
C ALA A 107 29.53 10.93 -1.51
N ILE A 108 30.18 9.90 -2.06
CA ILE A 108 31.27 9.16 -1.39
C ILE A 108 32.50 10.07 -1.16
N ASP A 109 32.84 10.94 -2.12
CA ASP A 109 33.95 11.89 -1.98
C ASP A 109 33.65 12.95 -0.92
N GLN A 110 32.40 13.42 -0.82
CA GLN A 110 31.95 14.29 0.27
C GLN A 110 32.08 13.58 1.62
N ILE A 111 31.60 12.33 1.76
CA ILE A 111 31.80 11.53 2.99
C ILE A 111 33.30 11.40 3.32
N ARG A 112 34.14 11.13 2.32
CA ARG A 112 35.60 11.02 2.52
C ARG A 112 36.25 12.35 2.93
N LYS A 113 35.78 13.48 2.41
CA LYS A 113 36.22 14.83 2.82
C LYS A 113 35.81 15.13 4.27
N ILE A 114 34.63 14.67 4.69
CA ILE A 114 34.12 14.79 6.06
C ILE A 114 34.90 13.89 7.04
N ASP A 115 35.30 12.70 6.59
CA ASP A 115 36.02 11.69 7.40
C ASP A 115 37.52 11.98 7.54
N LYS A 116 38.10 12.82 6.68
CA LYS A 116 39.44 13.39 6.94
C LYS A 116 39.41 14.08 8.31
N PRO A 117 40.47 13.95 9.13
CA PRO A 117 40.54 14.59 10.44
C PRO A 117 40.62 16.11 10.28
N LEU A 118 39.47 16.74 10.07
CA LEU A 118 39.27 18.18 10.20
C LEU A 118 39.50 18.49 11.68
N LYS A 119 40.73 18.91 11.97
CA LYS A 119 41.32 19.23 13.28
C LYS A 119 40.58 20.35 14.04
N TYR A 120 39.41 20.80 13.56
CA TYR A 120 38.76 22.04 14.01
C TYR A 120 37.22 22.11 13.79
N ILE A 121 36.50 20.98 13.71
CA ILE A 121 35.03 21.01 13.78
C ILE A 121 34.57 20.25 15.03
N ASN A 122 34.27 21.00 16.08
CA ASN A 122 33.82 20.52 17.38
C ASN A 122 32.36 19.99 17.38
N ASN A 123 31.80 19.69 16.21
CA ASN A 123 30.39 19.41 16.03
C ASN A 123 30.16 18.00 15.47
N ASN A 124 30.51 16.99 16.28
CA ASN A 124 30.29 15.57 15.97
C ASN A 124 28.83 15.27 15.56
N ARG A 125 27.87 16.04 16.08
CA ARG A 125 26.44 15.90 15.76
C ARG A 125 26.11 16.29 14.31
N HIS A 126 26.64 17.42 13.84
CA HIS A 126 26.47 17.86 12.44
C HIS A 126 27.14 16.88 11.47
N ARG A 127 28.33 16.39 11.82
CA ARG A 127 29.04 15.37 11.04
C ARG A 127 28.22 14.10 10.90
N ALA A 128 27.73 13.56 12.01
CA ALA A 128 26.91 12.35 12.02
C ALA A 128 25.61 12.51 11.21
N ALA A 129 24.96 13.68 11.31
CA ALA A 129 23.76 13.99 10.57
C ALA A 129 24.01 14.07 9.05
N LEU A 130 25.06 14.76 8.62
CA LEU A 130 25.44 14.86 7.21
C LEU A 130 25.80 13.49 6.62
N THR A 131 26.58 12.68 7.34
CA THR A 131 26.90 11.31 6.93
C THR A 131 25.65 10.44 6.82
N THR A 132 24.69 10.58 7.74
CA THR A 132 23.42 9.85 7.68
C THR A 132 22.61 10.24 6.44
N ALA A 133 22.49 11.54 6.15
CA ALA A 133 21.76 12.02 4.99
C ALA A 133 22.39 11.55 3.66
N LEU A 134 23.73 11.63 3.54
CA LEU A 134 24.47 11.15 2.37
C LEU A 134 24.37 9.63 2.21
N ALA A 135 24.49 8.87 3.31
CA ALA A 135 24.35 7.40 3.28
C ALA A 135 22.94 6.99 2.81
N SER A 136 21.89 7.61 3.37
CA SER A 136 20.51 7.36 2.94
C SER A 136 20.29 7.72 1.46
N TYR A 137 20.85 8.83 0.97
CA TYR A 137 20.81 9.18 -0.45
C TYR A 137 21.50 8.12 -1.33
N ILE A 138 22.70 7.68 -0.96
CA ILE A 138 23.44 6.63 -1.67
C ILE A 138 22.64 5.32 -1.69
N ASP A 139 22.04 4.93 -0.55
CA ASP A 139 21.28 3.70 -0.44
C ASP A 139 20.01 3.71 -1.31
N ILE A 140 19.28 4.83 -1.35
CA ILE A 140 18.11 4.97 -2.24
C ILE A 140 18.55 4.82 -3.69
N ARG A 141 19.61 5.54 -4.08
CA ARG A 141 20.15 5.50 -5.44
C ARG A 141 20.60 4.09 -5.80
N LYS A 142 21.36 3.43 -4.93
CA LYS A 142 21.79 2.04 -5.09
C LYS A 142 20.60 1.09 -5.23
N MET A 143 19.54 1.27 -4.46
CA MET A 143 18.33 0.44 -4.54
C MET A 143 17.60 0.63 -5.87
N LEU A 144 17.47 1.87 -6.37
CA LEU A 144 16.89 2.14 -7.68
C LEU A 144 17.76 1.60 -8.84
N TYR A 145 19.08 1.57 -8.66
CA TYR A 145 20.01 1.15 -9.71
C TYR A 145 20.28 -0.35 -9.76
N HIS A 146 20.49 -0.98 -8.61
CA HIS A 146 20.92 -2.38 -8.56
C HIS A 146 19.75 -3.34 -8.70
N SER A 147 18.55 -2.88 -8.32
CA SER A 147 17.32 -3.65 -8.40
C SER A 147 16.26 -2.87 -9.16
N PRO A 148 16.46 -2.45 -10.43
CA PRO A 148 15.51 -1.58 -11.13
C PRO A 148 14.19 -2.30 -11.45
N THR A 149 14.20 -3.63 -11.44
CA THR A 149 13.07 -4.52 -11.73
C THR A 149 12.99 -5.62 -10.70
N GLY A 150 11.78 -5.97 -10.27
CA GLY A 150 11.58 -7.16 -9.45
C GLY A 150 10.32 -7.14 -8.58
N LEU A 151 10.14 -8.25 -7.87
CA LEU A 151 9.01 -8.45 -6.95
C LEU A 151 8.94 -7.38 -5.86
N LEU A 152 10.09 -6.82 -5.46
CA LEU A 152 10.19 -5.74 -4.49
C LEU A 152 9.32 -4.52 -4.90
N TRP A 153 9.35 -4.13 -6.17
CA TRP A 153 8.57 -3.00 -6.70
C TRP A 153 7.13 -3.41 -7.01
N ALA A 154 6.92 -4.62 -7.54
CA ALA A 154 5.58 -5.13 -7.84
C ALA A 154 4.70 -5.26 -6.57
N PHE A 155 5.28 -5.69 -5.45
CA PHE A 155 4.60 -5.77 -4.16
C PHE A 155 4.61 -4.46 -3.36
N GLY A 156 5.31 -3.43 -3.84
CA GLY A 156 5.35 -2.10 -3.23
C GLY A 156 6.38 -1.93 -2.09
N PHE A 157 7.01 -3.01 -1.62
CA PHE A 157 8.00 -2.97 -0.53
C PHE A 157 9.23 -2.10 -0.86
N GLY A 158 9.58 -2.00 -2.15
CA GLY A 158 10.66 -1.13 -2.63
C GLY A 158 10.36 0.34 -2.37
N TYR A 159 9.12 0.78 -2.63
CA TYR A 159 8.73 2.16 -2.37
C TYR A 159 8.71 2.48 -0.88
N CYS A 160 8.18 1.59 -0.03
CA CYS A 160 8.22 1.80 1.42
C CYS A 160 9.65 1.94 1.95
N THR A 161 10.55 1.06 1.48
CA THR A 161 11.96 1.14 1.88
C THR A 161 12.60 2.45 1.39
N ALA A 162 12.31 2.87 0.16
CA ALA A 162 12.83 4.12 -0.40
C ALA A 162 12.33 5.35 0.37
N TRP A 163 11.02 5.40 0.65
CA TRP A 163 10.41 6.49 1.40
C TRP A 163 10.96 6.58 2.82
N ARG A 164 11.16 5.44 3.51
CA ARG A 164 11.79 5.43 4.83
C ARG A 164 13.20 6.00 4.80
N LEU A 165 13.99 5.70 3.77
CA LEU A 165 15.33 6.26 3.59
C LEU A 165 15.27 7.77 3.28
N VAL A 166 14.29 8.23 2.49
CA VAL A 166 14.07 9.66 2.24
C VAL A 166 13.74 10.37 3.55
N HIS A 167 12.78 9.85 4.31
CA HIS A 167 12.38 10.38 5.62
C HIS A 167 13.58 10.43 6.59
N GLN A 168 14.41 9.39 6.61
CA GLN A 168 15.62 9.36 7.43
C GLN A 168 16.63 10.45 7.03
N ALA A 169 16.78 10.72 5.72
CA ALA A 169 17.65 11.77 5.22
C ALA A 169 17.10 13.17 5.55
N GLU A 170 15.80 13.40 5.37
CA GLU A 170 15.14 14.66 5.72
C GLU A 170 15.24 14.97 7.21
N GLU A 171 15.05 13.98 8.08
CA GLU A 171 15.25 14.12 9.53
C GLU A 171 16.68 14.53 9.88
N ALA A 172 17.67 14.01 9.16
CA ALA A 172 19.07 14.30 9.40
C ALA A 172 19.46 15.71 8.92
N ILE A 173 18.85 16.20 7.84
CA ILE A 173 19.09 17.53 7.29
C ILE A 173 18.76 18.65 8.28
N ILE A 174 17.69 18.49 9.08
CA ILE A 174 17.25 19.48 10.09
C ILE A 174 18.38 19.93 11.03
N GLU A 175 19.39 19.08 11.27
CA GLU A 175 20.52 19.41 12.14
C GLU A 175 21.42 20.52 11.57
N PHE A 176 21.59 20.55 10.25
CA PHE A 176 22.54 21.44 9.54
C PHE A 176 21.87 22.43 8.57
N ASP A 177 20.55 22.39 8.47
CA ASP A 177 19.77 23.28 7.61
C ASP A 177 19.70 24.72 8.15
N SER A 178 19.37 25.67 7.27
CA SER A 178 19.16 27.08 7.65
C SER A 178 17.91 27.24 8.52
N ILE A 179 17.86 28.27 9.37
CA ILE A 179 16.73 28.49 10.28
C ILE A 179 15.45 28.76 9.48
N GLU A 180 15.58 29.46 8.35
CA GLU A 180 14.50 29.79 7.43
C GLU A 180 13.87 28.52 6.82
N GLU A 181 14.71 27.59 6.35
CA GLU A 181 14.23 26.31 5.79
C GLU A 181 13.60 25.42 6.85
N ILE A 182 14.14 25.41 8.07
CA ILE A 182 13.57 24.69 9.21
C ILE A 182 12.19 25.22 9.56
N ILE A 183 11.98 26.54 9.54
CA ILE A 183 10.68 27.16 9.83
C ILE A 183 9.68 26.87 8.73
N TYR A 184 10.09 26.95 7.46
CA TYR A 184 9.23 26.56 6.34
C TYR A 184 8.80 25.09 6.46
N GLY A 185 9.74 24.21 6.78
CA GLY A 185 9.46 22.81 7.08
C GLY A 185 8.49 22.63 8.25
N ALA A 186 8.69 23.38 9.35
CA ALA A 186 7.83 23.34 10.52
C ALA A 186 6.41 23.85 10.24
N MET A 187 6.24 24.84 9.35
CA MET A 187 4.93 25.29 8.89
C MET A 187 4.20 24.19 8.11
N LYS A 188 4.92 23.49 7.22
CA LYS A 188 4.37 22.33 6.49
C LYS A 188 3.98 21.21 7.46
N ASP A 189 4.83 20.90 8.43
CA ASP A 189 4.58 19.87 9.43
C ASP A 189 3.41 20.24 10.36
N LYS A 190 3.25 21.52 10.71
CA LYS A 190 2.08 22.02 11.46
C LYS A 190 0.77 21.75 10.70
N LEU A 191 0.72 22.06 9.40
CA LEU A 191 -0.47 21.82 8.58
C LEU A 191 -0.80 20.32 8.49
N ALA A 192 0.23 19.49 8.31
CA ALA A 192 0.09 18.04 8.32
C ALA A 192 -0.43 17.51 9.67
N LEU A 193 0.09 18.02 10.79
CA LEU A 193 -0.38 17.68 12.13
C LEU A 193 -1.83 18.14 12.38
N GLN A 194 -2.22 19.32 11.88
CA GLN A 194 -3.58 19.84 11.99
C GLN A 194 -4.61 18.95 11.31
N GLY A 195 -4.29 18.39 10.14
CA GLY A 195 -5.16 17.42 9.48
C GLY A 195 -5.19 16.05 10.18
N SER A 196 -4.14 15.70 10.93
CA SER A 196 -3.84 14.32 11.32
C SER A 196 -4.75 13.72 12.40
N ALA A 197 -4.97 12.40 12.31
CA ALA A 197 -5.67 11.59 13.32
C ALA A 197 -4.72 11.09 14.44
N ILE A 198 -3.69 11.85 14.79
CA ILE A 198 -2.69 11.47 15.80
C ILE A 198 -3.23 11.70 17.20
N SER A 199 -3.18 10.68 18.05
CA SER A 199 -3.66 10.78 19.45
C SER A 199 -2.92 11.85 20.26
N ALA A 200 -1.64 12.08 19.96
CA ALA A 200 -0.77 13.08 20.59
C ALA A 200 -0.61 14.36 19.74
N LYS A 201 -1.56 14.66 18.86
CA LYS A 201 -1.51 15.81 17.94
C LYS A 201 -1.26 17.12 18.69
N ASP A 202 -2.00 17.38 19.76
CA ASP A 202 -1.91 18.66 20.48
C ASP A 202 -0.57 18.80 21.22
N GLU A 203 -0.05 17.70 21.77
CA GLU A 203 1.28 17.66 22.38
C GLU A 203 2.39 17.94 21.35
N LEU A 204 2.30 17.33 20.15
CA LEU A 204 3.26 17.54 19.08
C LEU A 204 3.19 18.96 18.49
N LEU A 205 1.98 19.53 18.39
CA LEU A 205 1.78 20.92 17.96
C LEU A 205 2.36 21.92 18.98
N ASP A 206 2.10 21.72 20.27
CA ASP A 206 2.67 22.53 21.36
C ASP A 206 4.21 22.46 21.32
N THR A 207 4.75 21.24 21.22
CA THR A 207 6.19 20.98 21.11
C THR A 207 6.82 21.65 19.88
N LEU A 208 6.16 21.61 18.72
CA LEU A 208 6.63 22.23 17.49
C LEU A 208 6.65 23.75 17.61
N VAL A 209 5.57 24.35 18.14
CA VAL A 209 5.48 25.80 18.32
C VAL A 209 6.53 26.30 19.31
N GLN A 210 6.75 25.59 20.42
CA GLN A 210 7.80 25.92 21.39
C GLN A 210 9.20 25.86 20.77
N ALA A 211 9.51 24.81 20.00
CA ALA A 211 10.80 24.70 19.33
C ALA A 211 11.02 25.82 18.28
N VAL A 212 9.97 26.21 17.55
CA VAL A 212 10.03 27.35 16.62
C VAL A 212 10.19 28.68 17.37
N MET A 213 9.55 28.87 18.53
CA MET A 213 9.74 30.07 19.36
C MET A 213 11.19 30.24 19.84
N VAL A 214 11.88 29.14 20.15
CA VAL A 214 13.30 29.16 20.55
C VAL A 214 14.23 29.51 19.36
N LEU A 215 13.89 29.08 18.14
CA LEU A 215 14.67 29.38 16.94
C LEU A 215 14.41 30.79 16.40
N GLN A 216 13.14 31.18 16.31
CA GLN A 216 12.72 32.51 15.87
C GLN A 216 11.41 32.91 16.57
N PRO A 217 11.47 33.78 17.59
CA PRO A 217 10.31 34.17 18.38
C PRO A 217 9.16 34.73 17.54
N ALA A 218 9.47 35.53 16.50
CA ALA A 218 8.48 36.12 15.60
C ALA A 218 7.68 35.06 14.81
N ALA A 219 8.33 34.00 14.33
CA ALA A 219 7.66 32.91 13.63
C ALA A 219 6.77 32.09 14.59
N GLY A 220 7.26 31.83 15.81
CA GLY A 220 6.50 31.09 16.82
C GLY A 220 5.19 31.76 17.22
N VAL A 221 5.17 33.09 17.34
CA VAL A 221 3.94 33.88 17.58
C VAL A 221 2.93 33.71 16.45
N TYR A 222 3.37 33.77 15.19
CA TYR A 222 2.52 33.54 14.02
C TYR A 222 1.93 32.11 14.01
N LEU A 223 2.74 31.10 14.36
CA LEU A 223 2.24 29.73 14.47
C LEU A 223 1.25 29.54 15.63
N LYS A 224 1.42 30.25 16.74
CA LYS A 224 0.52 30.19 17.91
C LYS A 224 -0.84 30.83 17.63
N GLU A 225 -0.86 31.96 16.92
CA GLU A 225 -2.09 32.69 16.58
C GLU A 225 -3.02 31.91 15.64
N HIS A 226 -2.46 31.03 14.82
CA HIS A 226 -3.20 30.18 13.87
C HIS A 226 -3.44 28.75 14.41
N GLN A 227 -3.63 28.56 15.73
CA GLN A 227 -4.09 27.28 16.30
C GLN A 227 -5.63 27.27 16.46
N PRO A 228 -6.32 26.15 16.15
CA PRO A 228 -7.79 26.12 16.10
C PRO A 228 -8.49 26.04 17.46
N ASP A 229 -7.79 25.82 18.57
CA ASP A 229 -8.43 25.63 19.89
C ASP A 229 -7.93 26.65 20.93
N ARG A 230 -8.80 27.62 21.24
CA ARG A 230 -8.46 28.84 22.01
C ARG A 230 -8.66 28.71 23.52
N ASN A 231 -8.87 27.48 24.04
CA ASN A 231 -9.25 27.27 25.44
C ASN A 231 -8.12 26.78 26.37
N THR A 232 -6.90 26.62 25.88
CA THR A 232 -5.73 26.11 26.65
C THR A 232 -4.90 27.22 27.30
N ILE A 233 -5.48 28.40 27.57
CA ILE A 233 -4.76 29.56 28.10
C ILE A 233 -4.33 29.35 29.56
N THR A 234 -5.05 28.52 30.33
CA THR A 234 -4.76 28.23 31.75
C THR A 234 -3.68 27.17 31.95
N LEU A 235 -3.58 26.15 31.10
CA LEU A 235 -2.53 25.12 31.19
C LEU A 235 -1.18 25.63 30.65
N ALA A 236 -1.22 26.51 29.64
CA ALA A 236 -0.03 27.17 29.11
C ALA A 236 0.64 28.05 30.17
N TYR A 237 -0.13 28.84 30.93
CA TYR A 237 0.41 29.66 32.03
C TYR A 237 1.07 28.81 33.14
N LEU A 238 0.51 27.64 33.43
CA LEU A 238 1.06 26.71 34.42
C LEU A 238 2.32 25.99 33.92
N LYS A 239 2.38 25.64 32.63
CA LYS A 239 3.58 25.08 31.99
C LYS A 239 4.70 26.10 31.84
N GLU A 240 4.38 27.35 31.50
CA GLU A 240 5.33 28.47 31.45
C GLU A 240 5.99 28.64 32.83
N ARG A 241 5.19 28.59 33.90
CA ARG A 241 5.68 28.68 35.29
C ARG A 241 6.56 27.50 35.69
N ALA A 242 6.19 26.27 35.32
CA ALA A 242 6.97 25.07 35.59
C ALA A 242 8.28 25.03 34.77
N PHE A 243 8.28 25.63 33.58
CA PHE A 243 9.46 25.76 32.73
C PHE A 243 10.41 26.85 33.25
N GLU A 244 9.88 27.98 33.71
CA GLU A 244 10.65 29.02 34.43
C GLU A 244 11.28 28.50 35.73
N GLU A 245 10.56 27.63 36.45
CA GLU A 245 11.08 26.96 37.65
C GLU A 245 12.17 25.92 37.32
N TYR A 246 12.06 25.25 36.16
CA TYR A 246 13.10 24.36 35.63
C TYR A 246 14.37 25.12 35.21
N LEU A 247 14.22 26.28 34.55
CA LEU A 247 15.33 27.16 34.17
C LEU A 247 16.03 27.77 35.40
N SER A 248 15.25 28.16 36.43
CA SER A 248 15.80 28.66 37.69
C SER A 248 16.56 27.57 38.48
N ARG A 249 16.10 26.31 38.44
CA ARG A 249 16.81 25.17 39.06
C ARG A 249 18.15 24.85 38.39
N GLN A 250 18.34 25.21 37.13
CA GLN A 250 19.61 25.05 36.43
C GLN A 250 20.58 26.25 36.62
N GLY A 251 20.23 27.24 37.45
CA GLY A 251 21.13 28.33 37.81
C GLY A 251 21.32 29.37 36.70
N ILE A 252 20.37 29.49 35.77
CA ILE A 252 20.37 30.54 34.75
C ILE A 252 19.62 31.74 35.34
N SER A 253 20.33 32.58 36.10
CA SER A 253 19.81 33.89 36.48
C SER A 253 20.93 34.92 36.40
N GLN A 254 20.62 35.99 35.65
CA GLN A 254 21.44 37.17 35.37
C GLN A 254 22.59 37.00 34.36
N GLN A 255 22.24 36.99 33.08
CA GLN A 255 22.94 37.87 32.13
C GLN A 255 22.02 38.25 30.97
N GLN A 256 21.18 39.25 31.25
CA GLN A 256 20.44 40.00 30.25
C GLN A 256 21.44 40.93 29.53
N ASP A 257 22.15 40.43 28.51
CA ASP A 257 22.77 41.23 27.43
C ASP A 257 23.47 40.31 26.40
N ASN A 258 22.66 39.70 25.54
CA ASN A 258 22.87 39.47 24.10
C ASN A 258 21.79 38.49 23.64
N ILE A 259 20.88 38.96 22.78
CA ILE A 259 19.77 38.19 22.21
C ILE A 259 20.33 37.30 21.09
N ASP A 260 21.17 36.35 21.46
CA ASP A 260 21.46 35.18 20.68
C ASP A 260 21.09 34.00 21.58
N ALA A 261 19.98 33.33 21.27
CA ALA A 261 19.66 32.08 21.93
C ALA A 261 20.92 31.20 21.89
N SER A 262 21.41 30.79 23.07
CA SER A 262 22.62 29.98 23.21
C SER A 262 22.64 28.89 22.14
N ASP A 263 23.79 28.63 21.51
CA ASP A 263 23.92 27.61 20.46
C ASP A 263 23.38 26.23 20.91
N GLU A 264 23.42 25.97 22.22
CA GLU A 264 22.82 24.81 22.85
C GLU A 264 21.28 24.81 22.83
N ALA A 265 20.64 25.96 23.03
CA ALA A 265 19.18 26.11 22.92
C ALA A 265 18.71 25.94 21.47
N LYS A 266 19.44 26.51 20.49
CA LYS A 266 19.17 26.32 19.06
C LYS A 266 19.33 24.84 18.66
N ALA A 267 20.40 24.18 19.12
CA ALA A 267 20.61 22.74 18.88
C ALA A 267 19.52 21.86 19.52
N THR A 268 19.06 22.23 20.72
CA THR A 268 17.96 21.54 21.40
C THR A 268 16.66 21.70 20.61
N ALA A 269 16.34 22.90 20.14
CA ALA A 269 15.15 23.15 19.31
C ALA A 269 15.17 22.35 18.00
N ARG A 270 16.32 22.27 17.32
CA ARG A 270 16.50 21.40 16.13
C ARG A 270 16.24 19.93 16.44
N SER A 271 16.75 19.44 17.57
CA SER A 271 16.51 18.05 18.00
C SER A 271 15.03 17.76 18.28
N VAL A 272 14.31 18.74 18.83
CA VAL A 272 12.87 18.66 19.09
C VAL A 272 12.07 18.65 17.78
N LEU A 273 12.40 19.52 16.81
CA LEU A 273 11.76 19.52 15.49
C LEU A 273 12.02 18.21 14.74
N ARG A 274 13.23 17.66 14.81
CA ARG A 274 13.54 16.33 14.28
C ARG A 274 12.67 15.25 14.89
N ARG A 275 12.37 15.32 16.19
CA ARG A 275 11.47 14.38 16.86
C ARG A 275 10.04 14.48 16.33
N VAL A 276 9.54 15.70 16.11
CA VAL A 276 8.22 15.94 15.53
C VAL A 276 8.16 15.41 14.10
N LYS A 277 9.17 15.72 13.27
CA LYS A 277 9.28 15.21 11.90
C LYS A 277 9.29 13.68 11.88
N ARG A 278 10.07 13.06 12.76
CA ARG A 278 10.12 11.60 12.90
C ARG A 278 8.77 11.00 13.27
N ALA A 279 8.03 11.63 14.19
CA ALA A 279 6.71 11.15 14.57
C ALA A 279 5.75 11.15 13.37
N LEU A 280 5.76 12.22 12.58
CA LEU A 280 4.94 12.34 11.37
C LEU A 280 5.34 11.30 10.31
N ASN A 281 6.64 11.20 10.00
CA ASN A 281 7.18 10.25 9.03
C ASN A 281 6.88 8.79 9.44
N THR A 282 7.02 8.46 10.74
CA THR A 282 6.71 7.12 11.25
C THR A 282 5.24 6.74 11.05
N LEU A 283 4.32 7.70 11.15
CA LEU A 283 2.90 7.46 10.91
C LEU A 283 2.62 7.24 9.43
N GLN A 284 3.23 8.05 8.56
CA GLN A 284 3.12 7.86 7.12
C GLN A 284 3.67 6.49 6.71
N ASP A 285 4.85 6.12 7.21
CA ASP A 285 5.47 4.82 6.95
C ASP A 285 4.60 3.66 7.42
N ARG A 286 4.05 3.73 8.65
CA ARG A 286 3.13 2.72 9.18
C ARG A 286 1.83 2.64 8.38
N GLY A 287 1.31 3.77 7.91
CA GLY A 287 0.12 3.82 7.05
C GLY A 287 0.36 3.11 5.72
N LEU A 288 1.47 3.44 5.07
CA LEU A 288 1.88 2.83 3.80
C LEU A 288 2.11 1.32 3.95
N GLU A 289 2.87 0.91 4.97
CA GLU A 289 3.13 -0.51 5.26
C GLU A 289 1.84 -1.26 5.59
N GLY A 290 0.94 -0.65 6.37
CA GLY A 290 -0.36 -1.21 6.71
C GLY A 290 -1.22 -1.48 5.48
N LEU A 291 -1.29 -0.52 4.56
CA LEU A 291 -2.02 -0.66 3.30
C LEU A 291 -1.41 -1.75 2.40
N LEU A 292 -0.08 -1.79 2.25
CA LEU A 292 0.59 -2.81 1.47
C LEU A 292 0.43 -4.21 2.08
N ARG A 293 0.52 -4.35 3.41
CA ARG A 293 0.31 -5.64 4.09
C ARG A 293 -1.13 -6.10 3.91
N ALA A 294 -2.12 -5.19 3.98
CA ALA A 294 -3.51 -5.52 3.70
C ALA A 294 -3.72 -5.99 2.25
N ARG A 295 -3.15 -5.29 1.27
CA ARG A 295 -3.17 -5.68 -0.16
C ARG A 295 -2.53 -7.06 -0.37
N ASN A 296 -1.33 -7.28 0.16
CA ASN A 296 -0.58 -8.53 -0.04
C ASN A 296 -1.24 -9.71 0.68
N ARG A 297 -1.82 -9.48 1.87
CA ARG A 297 -2.63 -10.50 2.57
C ARG A 297 -3.89 -10.86 1.77
N LEU A 298 -4.57 -9.88 1.18
CA LEU A 298 -5.72 -10.12 0.31
C LEU A 298 -5.32 -10.91 -0.94
N LEU A 299 -4.22 -10.53 -1.61
CA LEU A 299 -3.70 -11.27 -2.77
C LEU A 299 -3.32 -12.72 -2.42
N SER A 300 -2.71 -12.94 -1.25
CA SER A 300 -2.38 -14.27 -0.75
C SER A 300 -3.64 -15.11 -0.48
N ALA A 301 -4.64 -14.52 0.19
CA ALA A 301 -5.91 -15.18 0.43
C ALA A 301 -6.59 -15.61 -0.89
N ILE A 302 -6.61 -14.73 -1.90
CA ILE A 302 -7.13 -15.05 -3.24
C ILE A 302 -6.35 -16.19 -3.90
N ALA A 303 -5.03 -16.22 -3.74
CA ALA A 303 -4.22 -17.29 -4.31
C ALA A 303 -4.56 -18.64 -3.66
N ILE A 304 -4.66 -18.69 -2.33
CA ILE A 304 -4.99 -19.91 -1.58
C ILE A 304 -6.40 -20.39 -1.92
N THR A 305 -7.41 -19.51 -1.89
CA THR A 305 -8.79 -19.90 -2.24
C THR A 305 -8.89 -20.33 -3.70
N GLY A 306 -8.15 -19.67 -4.60
CA GLY A 306 -8.03 -20.08 -6.00
C GLY A 306 -7.44 -21.49 -6.16
N ILE A 307 -6.38 -21.84 -5.41
CA ILE A 307 -5.78 -23.19 -5.46
C ILE A 307 -6.78 -24.23 -4.94
N VAL A 308 -7.40 -23.99 -3.79
CA VAL A 308 -8.36 -24.93 -3.18
C VAL A 308 -9.54 -25.20 -4.12
N THR A 309 -10.08 -24.14 -4.73
CA THR A 309 -11.20 -24.26 -5.67
C THR A 309 -10.80 -24.94 -6.97
N HIS A 310 -9.59 -24.71 -7.46
CA HIS A 310 -9.05 -25.43 -8.61
C HIS A 310 -8.92 -26.94 -8.32
N VAL A 311 -8.37 -27.31 -7.17
CA VAL A 311 -8.26 -28.73 -6.77
C VAL A 311 -9.63 -29.38 -6.65
N MET A 312 -10.60 -28.71 -6.03
CA MET A 312 -11.97 -29.22 -5.96
C MET A 312 -12.57 -29.41 -7.36
N LEU A 313 -12.40 -28.46 -8.27
CA LEU A 313 -12.89 -28.56 -9.64
C LEU A 313 -12.27 -29.75 -10.38
N CYS A 314 -10.95 -29.97 -10.24
CA CYS A 314 -10.29 -31.14 -10.82
C CYS A 314 -10.89 -32.45 -10.29
N ILE A 315 -11.14 -32.53 -8.97
CA ILE A 315 -11.79 -33.71 -8.36
C ILE A 315 -13.21 -33.90 -8.90
N THR A 316 -13.98 -32.82 -9.05
CA THR A 316 -15.34 -32.88 -9.62
C THR A 316 -15.33 -33.39 -11.05
N ILE A 317 -14.44 -32.90 -11.91
CA ILE A 317 -14.33 -33.34 -13.31
C ILE A 317 -13.86 -34.80 -13.39
N LEU A 318 -12.93 -35.23 -12.54
CA LEU A 318 -12.47 -36.63 -12.50
C LEU A 318 -13.55 -37.61 -12.02
N THR A 319 -14.50 -37.14 -11.21
CA THR A 319 -15.60 -37.96 -10.66
C THR A 319 -16.90 -37.86 -11.45
N ALA A 320 -17.01 -36.90 -12.37
CA ALA A 320 -18.15 -36.74 -13.27
C ALA A 320 -18.15 -37.84 -14.35
N HIS A 321 -18.80 -38.97 -14.06
CA HIS A 321 -19.15 -39.95 -15.09
C HIS A 321 -20.37 -39.45 -15.89
N SER A 322 -20.15 -39.14 -17.17
CA SER A 322 -21.14 -39.04 -18.27
C SER A 322 -22.24 -37.95 -18.22
N ASN A 323 -22.37 -37.16 -17.15
CA ASN A 323 -23.39 -36.10 -17.06
C ASN A 323 -22.78 -34.71 -16.85
N ASP A 324 -22.87 -33.84 -17.85
CA ASP A 324 -22.31 -32.47 -17.82
C ASP A 324 -23.21 -31.44 -17.12
N ASN A 325 -24.50 -31.75 -16.98
CA ASN A 325 -25.53 -30.90 -16.37
C ASN A 325 -25.13 -30.26 -15.02
N PRO A 326 -24.54 -30.99 -14.04
CA PRO A 326 -24.15 -30.39 -12.78
C PRO A 326 -23.02 -29.36 -12.90
N ILE A 327 -22.08 -29.56 -13.83
CA ILE A 327 -20.96 -28.63 -14.05
C ILE A 327 -21.47 -27.35 -14.72
N ILE A 328 -22.40 -27.47 -15.67
CA ILE A 328 -23.04 -26.33 -16.35
C ILE A 328 -23.80 -25.47 -15.33
N ALA A 329 -24.62 -26.10 -14.48
CA ALA A 329 -25.38 -25.38 -13.47
C ALA A 329 -24.48 -24.73 -12.39
N ALA A 330 -23.45 -25.42 -11.91
CA ALA A 330 -22.47 -24.85 -11.00
C ALA A 330 -21.77 -23.61 -11.60
N THR A 331 -21.44 -23.66 -12.89
CA THR A 331 -20.84 -22.54 -13.62
C THR A 331 -21.82 -21.37 -13.75
N ALA A 332 -23.09 -21.64 -14.02
CA ALA A 332 -24.14 -20.61 -14.07
C ALA A 332 -24.34 -19.92 -12.71
N PHE A 333 -24.43 -20.68 -11.61
CA PHE A 333 -24.55 -20.13 -10.26
C PHE A 333 -23.32 -19.32 -9.86
N TYR A 334 -22.12 -19.80 -10.21
CA TYR A 334 -20.88 -19.06 -10.00
C TYR A 334 -20.88 -17.72 -10.72
N LEU A 335 -21.25 -17.71 -12.01
CA LEU A 335 -21.23 -16.51 -12.83
C LEU A 335 -22.24 -15.47 -12.35
N VAL A 336 -23.45 -15.90 -12.00
CA VAL A 336 -24.48 -15.01 -11.43
C VAL A 336 -24.02 -14.42 -10.09
N GLY A 337 -23.45 -15.23 -9.20
CA GLY A 337 -22.88 -14.74 -7.94
C GLY A 337 -21.73 -13.76 -8.16
N ALA A 338 -20.81 -14.07 -9.08
CA ALA A 338 -19.66 -13.24 -9.41
C ALA A 338 -20.06 -11.87 -9.98
N VAL A 339 -21.02 -11.85 -10.91
CA VAL A 339 -21.56 -10.62 -11.52
C VAL A 339 -22.26 -9.77 -10.47
N ALA A 340 -23.13 -10.35 -9.64
CA ALA A 340 -23.79 -9.63 -8.55
C ALA A 340 -22.78 -9.00 -7.57
N GLY A 341 -21.74 -9.74 -7.21
CA GLY A 341 -20.63 -9.25 -6.40
C GLY A 341 -19.89 -8.08 -7.03
N LEU A 342 -19.57 -8.16 -8.33
CA LEU A 342 -18.89 -7.10 -9.08
C LEU A 342 -19.71 -5.82 -9.17
N PHE A 343 -21.02 -5.92 -9.41
CA PHE A 343 -21.92 -4.75 -9.38
C PHE A 343 -21.97 -4.09 -8.01
N GLY A 344 -22.08 -4.89 -6.93
CA GLY A 344 -22.02 -4.36 -5.56
C GLY A 344 -20.69 -3.66 -5.26
N ARG A 345 -19.59 -4.14 -5.84
CA ARG A 345 -18.26 -3.53 -5.73
C ARG A 345 -18.18 -2.20 -6.47
N PHE A 346 -18.58 -2.16 -7.74
CA PHE A 346 -18.59 -0.92 -8.53
C PHE A 346 -19.46 0.16 -7.89
N TYR A 347 -20.62 -0.21 -7.35
CA TYR A 347 -21.50 0.71 -6.64
C TYR A 347 -20.84 1.31 -5.39
N GLN A 348 -20.14 0.51 -4.59
CA GLN A 348 -19.41 1.02 -3.42
C GLN A 348 -18.25 1.92 -3.82
N GLU A 349 -17.56 1.58 -4.91
CA GLU A 349 -16.40 2.31 -5.39
C GLU A 349 -16.79 3.65 -6.03
N SER A 350 -17.92 3.71 -6.73
CA SER A 350 -18.49 4.97 -7.23
C SER A 350 -18.92 5.94 -6.14
N LEU A 351 -19.25 5.43 -4.95
CA LEU A 351 -19.60 6.25 -3.79
C LEU A 351 -18.37 6.77 -3.03
N THR A 352 -17.19 6.16 -3.25
CA THR A 352 -15.94 6.58 -2.62
C THR A 352 -15.04 7.26 -3.65
N GLY A 353 -15.12 8.59 -3.73
CA GLY A 353 -14.06 9.37 -4.37
C GLY A 353 -12.77 9.23 -3.56
N SER A 354 -11.75 8.58 -4.13
CA SER A 354 -10.43 8.52 -3.51
C SER A 354 -9.54 9.59 -4.16
N ALA A 355 -9.06 10.53 -3.33
CA ALA A 355 -8.11 11.57 -3.74
C ALA A 355 -6.64 11.13 -3.60
N VAL A 356 -6.37 9.92 -3.06
CA VAL A 356 -5.01 9.43 -2.79
C VAL A 356 -4.76 8.08 -3.46
N ASP A 357 -3.53 7.90 -3.94
CA ASP A 357 -3.07 6.67 -4.57
C ASP A 357 -3.23 5.47 -3.61
N ASP A 358 -4.19 4.61 -3.89
CA ASP A 358 -4.58 3.41 -3.13
C ASP A 358 -3.57 2.24 -3.26
N PHE A 359 -2.41 2.46 -3.88
CA PHE A 359 -1.35 1.46 -4.11
C PHE A 359 -1.88 0.16 -4.77
N GLY A 360 -2.93 0.26 -5.58
CA GLY A 360 -3.57 -0.88 -6.23
C GLY A 360 -4.40 -1.79 -5.31
N PHE A 361 -4.78 -1.32 -4.10
CA PHE A 361 -5.69 -2.03 -3.21
C PHE A 361 -7.12 -2.09 -3.76
N SER A 362 -7.61 -1.03 -4.41
CA SER A 362 -8.84 -1.06 -5.23
C SER A 362 -8.77 -2.18 -6.29
N THR A 363 -7.70 -2.22 -7.08
CA THR A 363 -7.51 -3.23 -8.14
C THR A 363 -7.48 -4.65 -7.58
N ALA A 364 -6.82 -4.87 -6.44
CA ALA A 364 -6.81 -6.17 -5.78
C ALA A 364 -8.22 -6.60 -5.33
N ARG A 365 -9.05 -5.66 -4.84
CA ARG A 365 -10.44 -5.92 -4.46
C ARG A 365 -11.34 -6.18 -5.67
N LEU A 366 -11.15 -5.45 -6.77
CA LEU A 366 -11.88 -5.65 -8.02
C LEU A 366 -11.66 -7.06 -8.58
N ILE A 367 -10.44 -7.58 -8.42
CA ILE A 367 -10.10 -8.97 -8.78
C ILE A 367 -10.67 -9.98 -7.77
N ALA A 368 -10.60 -9.68 -6.47
CA ALA A 368 -11.02 -10.60 -5.40
C ALA A 368 -12.53 -10.84 -5.36
N THR A 369 -13.30 -9.78 -5.62
CA THR A 369 -14.73 -9.77 -5.36
C THR A 369 -15.49 -10.78 -6.21
N PRO A 370 -15.32 -10.83 -7.55
CA PRO A 370 -16.01 -11.82 -8.38
C PRO A 370 -15.75 -13.26 -7.95
N LEU A 371 -14.53 -13.55 -7.45
CA LEU A 371 -14.13 -14.89 -7.05
C LEU A 371 -14.83 -15.35 -5.77
N LEU A 372 -14.79 -14.51 -4.74
CA LEU A 372 -15.44 -14.80 -3.47
C LEU A 372 -16.96 -14.80 -3.63
N SER A 373 -17.50 -13.92 -4.47
CA SER A 373 -18.92 -13.81 -4.77
C SER A 373 -19.45 -14.98 -5.60
N GLY A 374 -18.70 -15.47 -6.57
CA GLY A 374 -19.08 -16.68 -7.32
C GLY A 374 -19.12 -17.93 -6.44
N LEU A 375 -18.13 -18.10 -5.55
CA LEU A 375 -18.12 -19.20 -4.58
C LEU A 375 -19.26 -19.08 -3.55
N ALA A 376 -19.50 -17.87 -3.04
CA ALA A 376 -20.63 -17.61 -2.16
C ALA A 376 -21.96 -17.90 -2.86
N GLY A 377 -22.07 -17.61 -4.16
CA GLY A 377 -23.24 -17.93 -4.96
C GLY A 377 -23.53 -19.43 -5.03
N ILE A 378 -22.52 -20.26 -5.35
CA ILE A 378 -22.66 -21.73 -5.32
C ILE A 378 -23.04 -22.21 -3.90
N GLY A 379 -22.34 -21.71 -2.87
CA GLY A 379 -22.59 -22.09 -1.48
C GLY A 379 -23.99 -21.73 -1.01
N GLY A 380 -24.52 -20.57 -1.41
CA GLY A 380 -25.87 -20.13 -1.10
C GLY A 380 -26.95 -21.04 -1.69
N VAL A 381 -26.75 -21.52 -2.92
CA VAL A 381 -27.65 -22.50 -3.55
C VAL A 381 -27.62 -23.84 -2.81
N LEU A 382 -26.43 -24.30 -2.42
CA LEU A 382 -26.30 -25.54 -1.63
C LEU A 382 -27.01 -25.42 -0.27
N VAL A 383 -26.86 -24.28 0.42
CA VAL A 383 -27.54 -24.02 1.70
C VAL A 383 -29.06 -23.98 1.52
N LEU A 384 -29.56 -23.31 0.47
CA LEU A 384 -31.00 -23.28 0.18
C LEU A 384 -31.56 -24.69 0.03
N ILE A 385 -30.91 -25.52 -0.79
CA ILE A 385 -31.40 -26.85 -1.14
C ILE A 385 -31.36 -27.78 0.08
N THR A 386 -30.26 -27.76 0.84
CA THR A 386 -30.13 -28.53 2.08
C THR A 386 -31.14 -28.07 3.14
N LEU A 387 -31.40 -26.77 3.27
CA LEU A 387 -32.40 -26.24 4.19
C LEU A 387 -33.83 -26.58 3.77
N THR A 388 -34.15 -26.54 2.47
CA THR A 388 -35.46 -26.99 1.97
C THR A 388 -35.66 -28.49 2.13
N ALA A 389 -34.60 -29.30 2.03
CA ALA A 389 -34.65 -30.73 2.30
C ALA A 389 -34.86 -31.02 3.80
N LEU A 390 -34.23 -30.25 4.69
CA LEU A 390 -34.42 -30.36 6.14
C LEU A 390 -35.78 -29.82 6.62
N GLY A 391 -36.28 -28.74 6.01
CA GLY A 391 -37.46 -28.00 6.48
C GLY A 391 -38.78 -28.36 5.79
N GLY A 392 -38.76 -29.00 4.61
CA GLY A 392 -39.95 -29.15 3.75
C GLY A 392 -40.31 -30.57 3.29
N SER A 393 -39.51 -31.60 3.59
CA SER A 393 -39.75 -32.95 3.06
C SER A 393 -39.38 -34.09 4.01
N VAL A 394 -39.55 -33.91 5.32
CA VAL A 394 -39.50 -35.03 6.28
C VAL A 394 -40.89 -35.64 6.51
N LEU A 395 -41.97 -35.00 6.02
CA LEU A 395 -43.33 -35.54 6.18
C LEU A 395 -43.86 -36.34 4.98
N ASN A 396 -43.20 -36.36 3.81
CA ASN A 396 -43.79 -36.99 2.61
C ASN A 396 -42.83 -37.70 1.62
N ALA A 397 -41.55 -37.93 1.93
CA ALA A 397 -40.66 -38.67 1.02
C ALA A 397 -39.98 -39.85 1.73
N SER A 398 -40.53 -41.04 1.48
CA SER A 398 -39.85 -42.32 1.67
C SER A 398 -38.54 -42.36 0.88
N ASN A 399 -37.42 -42.62 1.57
CA ASN A 399 -36.16 -43.15 1.01
C ASN A 399 -35.59 -42.50 -0.27
N GLY A 400 -35.65 -41.19 -0.40
CA GLY A 400 -34.94 -40.47 -1.46
C GLY A 400 -33.57 -39.98 -0.97
N GLN A 401 -32.50 -40.71 -1.28
CA GLN A 401 -31.15 -40.11 -1.27
C GLN A 401 -31.22 -38.80 -2.08
N LEU A 402 -30.78 -37.69 -1.48
CA LEU A 402 -30.55 -36.42 -2.17
C LEU A 402 -29.60 -36.68 -3.34
N ALA A 403 -30.14 -36.94 -4.52
CA ALA A 403 -29.34 -37.16 -5.71
C ALA A 403 -28.68 -35.81 -6.05
N LEU A 404 -27.36 -35.79 -6.18
CA LEU A 404 -26.58 -34.61 -6.60
C LEU A 404 -27.17 -33.94 -7.86
N ALA A 405 -27.83 -34.72 -8.71
CA ALA A 405 -28.53 -34.27 -9.92
C ALA A 405 -29.70 -33.30 -9.64
N GLN A 406 -30.41 -33.44 -8.51
CA GLN A 406 -31.49 -32.51 -8.13
C GLN A 406 -30.96 -31.21 -7.51
N ILE A 407 -29.70 -31.20 -7.05
CA ILE A 407 -29.04 -30.03 -6.44
C ILE A 407 -28.64 -29.00 -7.50
N PHE A 408 -28.42 -29.45 -8.74
CA PHE A 408 -27.89 -28.64 -9.83
C PHE A 408 -28.90 -28.44 -10.97
N GLU A 409 -30.18 -28.34 -10.64
CA GLU A 409 -31.21 -27.93 -11.60
C GLU A 409 -31.30 -26.39 -11.64
N VAL A 410 -31.17 -25.80 -12.83
CA VAL A 410 -31.17 -24.34 -12.99
C VAL A 410 -32.59 -23.80 -12.83
N LYS A 411 -32.97 -23.48 -11.59
CA LYS A 411 -34.24 -22.82 -11.26
C LYS A 411 -34.05 -21.32 -11.04
N PRO A 412 -35.03 -20.46 -11.39
CA PRO A 412 -34.96 -19.01 -11.15
C PRO A 412 -34.67 -18.66 -9.68
N GLN A 413 -35.22 -19.43 -8.74
CA GLN A 413 -35.01 -19.25 -7.30
C GLN A 413 -33.56 -19.55 -6.88
N ALA A 414 -32.92 -20.55 -7.48
CA ALA A 414 -31.51 -20.87 -7.24
C ALA A 414 -30.59 -19.77 -7.81
N LEU A 415 -30.92 -19.22 -8.99
CA LEU A 415 -30.19 -18.09 -9.56
C LEU A 415 -30.32 -16.83 -8.68
N LEU A 416 -31.51 -16.54 -8.16
CA LEU A 416 -31.72 -15.44 -7.22
C LEU A 416 -30.90 -15.62 -5.94
N MET A 417 -30.88 -16.83 -5.37
CA MET A 417 -30.08 -17.12 -4.17
C MET A 417 -28.58 -17.02 -4.43
N ALA A 418 -28.11 -17.46 -5.61
CA ALA A 418 -26.73 -17.27 -6.03
C ALA A 418 -26.36 -15.77 -6.10
N ALA A 419 -27.26 -14.93 -6.62
CA ALA A 419 -27.05 -13.48 -6.67
C ALA A 419 -27.04 -12.83 -5.28
N VAL A 420 -27.98 -13.19 -4.40
CA VAL A 420 -28.07 -12.67 -3.02
C VAL A 420 -26.82 -13.04 -2.22
N PHE A 421 -26.41 -14.31 -2.25
CA PHE A 421 -25.20 -14.74 -1.56
C PHE A 421 -23.92 -14.20 -2.23
N GLY A 422 -23.94 -13.96 -3.53
CA GLY A 422 -22.88 -13.28 -4.26
C GLY A 422 -22.62 -11.85 -3.77
N LEU A 423 -23.60 -11.18 -3.16
CA LEU A 423 -23.40 -9.86 -2.54
C LEU A 423 -22.77 -9.93 -1.15
N THR A 424 -22.83 -11.06 -0.45
CA THR A 424 -22.36 -11.21 0.94
C THR A 424 -20.88 -10.87 1.15
N PRO A 425 -19.93 -11.27 0.26
CA PRO A 425 -18.53 -10.89 0.41
C PRO A 425 -18.29 -9.38 0.45
N ASN A 426 -19.12 -8.56 -0.21
CA ASN A 426 -19.02 -7.10 -0.14
C ASN A 426 -19.29 -6.55 1.26
N LEU A 427 -20.07 -7.25 2.09
CA LEU A 427 -20.32 -6.88 3.48
C LEU A 427 -19.09 -7.20 4.36
N LEU A 428 -18.41 -8.31 4.10
CA LEU A 428 -17.22 -8.73 4.84
C LEU A 428 -15.99 -7.88 4.45
N ILE A 429 -15.88 -7.52 3.16
CA ILE A 429 -14.87 -6.59 2.63
C ILE A 429 -15.09 -5.16 3.18
N LYS A 430 -16.31 -4.80 3.59
CA LYS A 430 -16.60 -3.52 4.26
C LYS A 430 -15.80 -3.34 5.56
N GLY A 431 -15.58 -4.42 6.30
CA GLY A 431 -14.73 -4.41 7.50
C GLY A 431 -13.26 -4.08 7.18
N LEU A 432 -12.71 -4.67 6.11
CA LEU A 432 -11.36 -4.37 5.63
C LEU A 432 -11.25 -2.97 5.01
N GLN A 433 -12.31 -2.49 4.34
CA GLN A 433 -12.44 -1.12 3.83
C GLN A 433 -12.37 -0.09 4.94
N ASN A 434 -13.05 -0.31 6.07
CA ASN A 434 -13.00 0.61 7.20
C ASN A 434 -11.57 0.73 7.77
N THR A 435 -10.85 -0.38 7.83
CA THR A 435 -9.43 -0.41 8.25
C THR A 435 -8.52 0.29 7.24
N ALA A 436 -8.70 0.05 5.93
CA ALA A 436 -7.92 0.73 4.89
C ALA A 436 -8.20 2.24 4.86
N ARG A 437 -9.46 2.66 4.99
CA ARG A 437 -9.86 4.08 5.08
C ARG A 437 -9.24 4.77 6.29
N LYS A 438 -9.10 4.07 7.42
CA LYS A 438 -8.40 4.59 8.60
C LYS A 438 -6.92 4.91 8.29
N TYR A 439 -6.27 4.10 7.48
CA TYR A 439 -4.89 4.35 7.03
C TYR A 439 -4.84 5.41 5.93
N GLU A 440 -5.76 5.39 4.96
CA GLU A 440 -5.86 6.41 3.91
C GLU A 440 -6.12 7.79 4.50
N SER A 441 -7.05 7.91 5.45
CA SER A 441 -7.30 9.16 6.17
C SER A 441 -6.08 9.62 6.97
N ALA A 442 -5.32 8.70 7.56
CA ALA A 442 -4.10 9.02 8.30
C ALA A 442 -2.97 9.50 7.39
N ILE A 443 -2.88 8.98 6.16
CA ILE A 443 -1.92 9.43 5.15
C ILE A 443 -2.37 10.74 4.49
N GLN A 444 -3.65 10.86 4.10
CA GLN A 444 -4.22 12.06 3.51
C GLN A 444 -4.05 13.27 4.41
N SER A 445 -4.36 13.09 5.69
CA SER A 445 -4.20 14.14 6.67
C SER A 445 -2.75 14.59 6.86
N SER A 446 -1.77 13.70 6.70
CA SER A 446 -0.34 14.04 6.78
C SER A 446 0.23 14.58 5.46
N ARG A 447 -0.44 14.36 4.32
CA ARG A 447 0.02 14.72 2.97
C ARG A 447 -0.51 16.05 2.42
N ILE A 448 -1.31 16.82 3.18
CA ILE A 448 -1.84 18.12 2.72
C ILE A 448 -0.68 19.12 2.57
N ILE A 449 0.09 19.03 1.48
CA ILE A 449 0.28 19.97 0.36
C ILE A 449 1.43 19.37 -0.48
N GLU A 450 1.11 18.45 -1.39
CA GLU A 450 1.86 18.31 -2.66
C GLU A 450 0.98 18.63 -3.87
N GLN A 451 -0.35 18.61 -3.72
CA GLN A 451 -1.29 18.92 -4.81
C GLN A 451 -1.77 20.39 -4.83
N GLY A 452 -1.43 21.21 -3.83
CA GLY A 452 -1.94 22.59 -3.73
C GLY A 452 -1.30 23.63 -4.66
N THR A 453 -0.25 23.28 -5.41
CA THR A 453 0.46 24.20 -6.31
C THR A 453 0.44 23.80 -7.79
N ALA A 454 -0.13 22.64 -8.14
CA ALA A 454 -0.24 22.19 -9.54
C ALA A 454 -1.60 22.52 -10.18
N ASP A 455 -2.67 22.73 -9.41
CA ASP A 455 -4.04 22.79 -9.95
C ASP A 455 -4.63 24.21 -10.03
N LYS A 456 -3.78 25.22 -10.27
CA LYS A 456 -4.22 26.60 -10.58
C LYS A 456 -3.75 27.14 -11.93
N LYS A 457 -3.25 26.29 -12.81
CA LYS A 457 -3.06 26.60 -14.24
C LYS A 457 -3.33 25.38 -15.11
N ALA A 458 -4.60 25.15 -15.40
CA ALA A 458 -5.07 24.60 -16.67
C ALA A 458 -6.49 25.15 -16.90
#